data_AF-A0A962UAF9-F1
#
_entry.id   AF-A0A962UAF9-F1
#
_cell.length_a   1.000
_cell.length_b   1.000
_cell.length_c   1.000
_cell.angle_alpha   90.00
_cell.angle_beta   90.00
_cell.angle_gamma   90.00
#
_symmetry.space_group_name_H-M   'P 1'
#
loop_
_entity.id
_entity.type
_entity.pdbx_description
1 polymer ?
#
loop_
_entity_poly.entity_id
_entity_poly.type
_entity_poly.pdbx_seq_one_letter_code
_entity_poly.pdbx_strand_id
1 'polypeptide(L)'
;MTLRSAALLIPLLLGWVPVWAGNAWSRVSYPLAGPPQVIGSYAAGCITGAVALPLVGDGYQVMRPSRNRYYGHPLLVQLVERLGRQTAARGGRLLIGDLGQPRGGPMPNGHRSHQSGLDVDIWFLQQPRDRLFSRTEVERDGVDGARR
;
A
#
# COMPACT_ATOMS: atom_id res chain seq x y z
N MET A 1 41.37 56.64 -18.77
CA MET A 1 40.31 55.89 -19.49
C MET A 1 39.63 54.98 -18.47
N THR A 2 38.43 55.34 -18.02
CA THR A 2 37.69 54.63 -16.96
C THR A 2 36.80 53.55 -17.58
N LEU A 3 37.04 52.29 -17.23
CA LEU A 3 36.24 51.15 -17.69
C LEU A 3 34.93 51.10 -16.89
N ARG A 4 33.79 51.26 -17.57
CA ARG A 4 32.45 51.11 -16.97
C ARG A 4 32.03 49.64 -17.06
N SER A 5 31.96 48.95 -15.94
CA SER A 5 31.39 47.60 -15.84
C SER A 5 29.87 47.67 -15.93
N ALA A 6 29.28 47.18 -17.02
CA ALA A 6 27.85 46.99 -17.15
C ALA A 6 27.47 45.65 -16.50
N ALA A 7 26.81 45.69 -15.35
CA ALA A 7 26.23 44.50 -14.72
C ALA A 7 24.95 44.12 -15.47
N LEU A 8 24.97 43.00 -16.20
CA LEU A 8 23.77 42.38 -16.74
C LEU A 8 23.04 41.63 -15.62
N LEU A 9 21.87 42.15 -15.23
CA LEU A 9 20.89 41.45 -14.39
C LEU A 9 20.12 40.45 -15.25
N ILE A 10 20.40 39.15 -15.06
CA ILE A 10 19.62 38.05 -15.64
C ILE A 10 18.39 37.82 -14.74
N PRO A 11 17.15 38.01 -15.21
CA PRO A 11 15.97 37.72 -14.41
C PRO A 11 15.78 36.19 -14.35
N LEU A 12 15.87 35.64 -13.15
CA LEU A 12 15.63 34.23 -12.87
C LEU A 12 14.12 33.96 -12.96
N LEU A 13 13.66 33.50 -14.13
CA LEU A 13 12.30 33.00 -14.31
C LEU A 13 12.15 31.68 -13.54
N LEU A 14 11.74 31.76 -12.28
CA LEU A 14 11.27 30.63 -11.47
C LEU A 14 9.93 30.13 -12.03
N GLY A 15 10.00 29.35 -13.10
CA GLY A 15 8.86 28.64 -13.64
C GLY A 15 8.34 27.63 -12.61
N TRP A 16 7.05 27.70 -12.30
CA TRP A 16 6.36 26.70 -11.49
C TRP A 16 6.23 25.42 -12.32
N VAL A 17 7.23 24.54 -12.24
CA VAL A 17 7.06 23.16 -12.69
C VAL A 17 6.11 22.47 -11.69
N PRO A 18 4.93 22.00 -12.12
CA PRO A 18 4.06 21.24 -11.24
C PRO A 18 4.79 19.95 -10.86
N VAL A 19 5.22 19.86 -9.59
CA VAL A 19 5.75 18.61 -9.04
C VAL A 19 4.59 17.62 -8.97
N TRP A 20 4.60 16.63 -9.84
CA TRP A 20 3.70 15.48 -9.70
C TRP A 20 4.06 14.74 -8.41
N ALA A 21 3.12 14.69 -7.47
CA ALA A 21 3.24 13.99 -6.19
C ALA A 21 3.17 12.45 -6.34
N GLY A 22 3.90 11.90 -7.32
CA GLY A 22 3.99 10.46 -7.57
C GLY A 22 5.43 9.99 -7.41
N ASN A 23 5.66 8.98 -6.58
CA ASN A 23 6.98 8.36 -6.46
C ASN A 23 7.13 7.19 -7.45
N ALA A 24 8.37 6.79 -7.74
CA ALA A 24 8.64 5.72 -8.69
C ALA A 24 8.11 4.34 -8.23
N TRP A 25 7.97 4.12 -6.93
CA TRP A 25 7.48 2.87 -6.35
C TRP A 25 6.03 2.59 -6.73
N SER A 26 5.18 3.62 -6.67
CA SER A 26 3.74 3.50 -6.97
C SER A 26 3.42 3.29 -8.44
N ARG A 27 4.38 3.49 -9.33
CA ARG A 27 4.23 3.20 -10.77
C ARG A 27 4.48 1.74 -11.12
N VAL A 28 5.04 0.96 -10.19
CA VAL A 28 5.33 -0.45 -10.40
C VAL A 28 4.11 -1.29 -10.05
N SER A 29 3.62 -2.05 -11.03
CA SER A 29 2.39 -2.83 -10.86
C SER A 29 2.61 -4.26 -10.36
N TYR A 30 3.84 -4.79 -10.41
CA TYR A 30 4.14 -6.20 -10.13
C TYR A 30 5.42 -6.41 -9.30
N PRO A 31 5.50 -7.52 -8.53
CA PRO A 31 6.67 -7.80 -7.70
C PRO A 31 7.96 -7.97 -8.49
N LEU A 32 9.08 -7.71 -7.83
CA LEU A 32 10.38 -8.11 -8.37
C LEU A 32 10.58 -9.60 -8.11
N ALA A 33 10.77 -10.38 -9.17
CA ALA A 33 11.07 -11.81 -9.07
C ALA A 33 12.40 -12.06 -8.33
N GLY A 34 12.47 -13.19 -7.63
CA GLY A 34 13.64 -13.56 -6.83
C GLY A 34 13.24 -14.08 -5.45
N PRO A 35 14.22 -14.49 -4.63
CA PRO A 35 13.96 -14.88 -3.25
C PRO A 35 13.38 -13.69 -2.46
N PRO A 36 12.48 -13.94 -1.49
CA PRO A 36 11.98 -12.89 -0.61
C PRO A 36 13.12 -12.25 0.19
N GLN A 37 13.31 -10.94 0.06
CA GLN A 37 14.24 -10.19 0.90
C GLN A 37 13.64 -8.88 1.36
N VAL A 38 13.65 -8.69 2.68
CA VAL A 38 13.29 -7.44 3.34
C VAL A 38 14.53 -6.57 3.41
N ILE A 39 14.46 -5.36 2.87
CA ILE A 39 15.60 -4.45 2.79
C ILE A 39 15.23 -3.16 3.52
N GLY A 40 16.07 -2.74 4.47
CA GLY A 40 15.87 -1.52 5.23
C GLY A 40 14.85 -1.68 6.37
N SER A 41 14.15 -0.59 6.70
CA SER A 41 13.20 -0.52 7.82
C SER A 41 11.76 -0.39 7.34
N TYR A 42 10.79 -0.50 8.26
CA TYR A 42 9.36 -0.35 7.96
C TYR A 42 9.01 0.94 7.21
N ALA A 43 9.69 2.05 7.51
CA ALA A 43 9.43 3.40 6.96
C ALA A 43 10.54 3.95 6.04
N ALA A 44 11.53 3.12 5.72
CA ALA A 44 12.59 3.42 4.78
C ALA A 44 13.15 2.09 4.27
N GLY A 45 12.39 1.42 3.42
CA GLY A 45 12.70 0.05 3.01
C GLY A 45 12.06 -0.35 1.69
N CYS A 46 12.35 -1.57 1.27
CA CYS A 46 11.75 -2.19 0.10
C CYS A 46 11.74 -3.72 0.26
N ILE A 47 11.14 -4.40 -0.70
CA ILE A 47 11.08 -5.86 -0.72
C ILE A 47 11.27 -6.42 -2.13
N THR A 48 12.07 -7.47 -2.23
CA THR A 48 12.15 -8.36 -3.41
C THR A 48 11.41 -9.66 -3.10
N GLY A 49 10.92 -10.38 -4.12
CA GLY A 49 10.19 -11.64 -3.92
C GLY A 49 8.89 -11.49 -3.11
N ALA A 50 8.28 -10.30 -3.12
CA ALA A 50 6.98 -10.10 -2.49
C ALA A 50 5.91 -10.93 -3.18
N VAL A 51 4.95 -11.43 -2.40
CA VAL A 51 3.82 -12.21 -2.91
C VAL A 51 2.52 -11.47 -2.64
N ALA A 52 1.57 -11.63 -3.55
CA ALA A 52 0.23 -11.07 -3.41
C ALA A 52 -0.58 -11.91 -2.41
N LEU A 53 -1.29 -11.24 -1.50
CA LEU A 53 -2.36 -11.84 -0.73
C LEU A 53 -3.58 -12.05 -1.66
N PRO A 54 -4.18 -13.26 -1.72
CA PRO A 54 -5.41 -13.45 -2.46
C PRO A 54 -6.51 -12.48 -2.01
N LEU A 55 -7.24 -11.86 -2.94
CA LEU A 55 -8.22 -10.82 -2.61
C LEU A 55 -9.37 -11.33 -1.71
N VAL A 56 -9.65 -12.62 -1.78
CA VAL A 56 -10.60 -13.32 -0.91
C VAL A 56 -9.92 -14.61 -0.45
N GLY A 57 -9.95 -14.86 0.85
CA GLY A 57 -9.56 -16.15 1.42
C GLY A 57 -10.56 -16.63 2.45
N ASP A 58 -10.24 -17.75 3.10
CA ASP A 58 -11.08 -18.30 4.17
C ASP A 58 -11.02 -17.39 5.40
N GLY A 59 -12.12 -16.69 5.67
CA GLY A 59 -12.26 -15.77 6.79
C GLY A 59 -11.57 -14.42 6.67
N TYR A 60 -11.16 -14.00 5.46
CA TYR A 60 -10.74 -12.62 5.21
C TYR A 60 -11.10 -12.13 3.80
N GLN A 61 -11.11 -10.81 3.61
CA GLN A 61 -11.27 -10.16 2.31
C GLN A 61 -10.42 -8.87 2.27
N VAL A 62 -9.76 -8.63 1.14
CA VAL A 62 -8.93 -7.44 0.92
C VAL A 62 -9.82 -6.23 0.57
N MET A 63 -9.56 -5.12 1.23
CA MET A 63 -10.17 -3.82 1.01
C MET A 63 -9.29 -2.97 0.11
N ARG A 64 -9.94 -2.13 -0.69
CA ARG A 64 -9.33 -1.17 -1.62
C ARG A 64 -8.25 -1.77 -2.53
N PRO A 65 -8.51 -2.93 -3.18
CA PRO A 65 -7.53 -3.57 -4.04
C PRO A 65 -7.08 -2.67 -5.21
N SER A 66 -7.89 -1.69 -5.63
CA SER A 66 -7.51 -0.67 -6.62
C SER A 66 -6.20 0.07 -6.30
N ARG A 67 -5.81 0.17 -5.02
CA ARG A 67 -4.56 0.83 -4.61
C ARG A 67 -3.30 0.03 -4.94
N ASN A 68 -3.44 -1.25 -5.28
CA ASN A 68 -2.35 -2.18 -5.53
C ASN A 68 -1.37 -2.32 -4.33
N ARG A 69 -1.92 -2.46 -3.11
CA ARG A 69 -1.16 -2.51 -1.85
C ARG A 69 -1.37 -3.80 -1.05
N TYR A 70 -1.61 -4.92 -1.73
CA TYR A 70 -1.89 -6.22 -1.09
C TYR A 70 -0.70 -7.19 -1.22
N TYR A 71 0.53 -6.67 -1.19
CA TYR A 71 1.76 -7.45 -1.34
C TYR A 71 2.59 -7.43 -0.06
N GLY A 72 3.27 -8.52 0.22
CA GLY A 72 4.15 -8.59 1.38
C GLY A 72 5.12 -9.75 1.31
N HIS A 73 5.92 -9.88 2.37
CA HIS A 73 6.75 -11.04 2.58
C HIS A 73 5.86 -12.30 2.71
N PRO A 74 6.27 -13.48 2.20
CA PRO A 74 5.45 -14.70 2.29
C PRO A 74 4.99 -15.04 3.71
N LEU A 75 5.81 -14.76 4.72
CA LEU A 75 5.42 -14.96 6.13
C LEU A 75 4.30 -14.01 6.59
N LEU A 76 4.27 -12.77 6.09
CA LEU A 76 3.16 -11.83 6.37
C LEU A 76 1.87 -12.34 5.72
N VAL A 77 1.94 -12.81 4.48
CA VAL A 77 0.76 -13.38 3.79
C VAL A 77 0.24 -14.61 4.53
N GLN A 78 1.12 -15.54 4.90
CA GLN A 78 0.75 -16.71 5.70
C GLN A 78 0.16 -16.33 7.07
N LEU A 79 0.66 -15.28 7.71
CA LEU A 79 0.10 -14.74 8.94
C LEU A 79 -1.35 -14.30 8.72
N VAL A 80 -1.63 -13.51 7.68
CA VAL A 80 -2.98 -13.04 7.35
C VAL A 80 -3.92 -14.20 7.03
N GLU A 81 -3.48 -15.17 6.23
CA GLU A 81 -4.29 -16.35 5.92
C GLU A 81 -4.61 -17.18 7.16
N ARG A 82 -3.65 -17.34 8.08
CA ARG A 82 -3.86 -18.05 9.35
C ARG A 82 -4.85 -17.29 10.25
N LEU A 83 -4.70 -15.97 10.35
CA LEU A 83 -5.65 -15.10 11.06
C LEU A 83 -7.05 -15.22 10.46
N GLY A 84 -7.17 -15.21 9.13
CA GLY A 84 -8.42 -15.43 8.42
C GLY A 84 -9.09 -16.74 8.82
N ARG A 85 -8.36 -17.87 8.74
CA ARG A 85 -8.90 -19.18 9.15
C ARG A 85 -9.36 -19.20 10.62
N GLN A 86 -8.62 -18.55 11.51
CA GLN A 86 -9.00 -18.44 12.93
C GLN A 86 -10.27 -17.59 13.14
N THR A 87 -10.47 -16.56 12.32
CA THR A 87 -11.68 -15.73 12.32
C THR A 87 -12.87 -16.47 11.72
N ALA A 88 -12.67 -17.19 10.61
CA ALA A 88 -13.68 -18.07 10.01
C ALA A 88 -14.20 -19.13 10.98
N ALA A 89 -13.30 -19.74 11.76
CA ALA A 89 -13.66 -20.72 12.80
C ALA A 89 -14.57 -20.13 13.90
N ARG A 90 -14.56 -18.80 14.06
CA ARG A 90 -15.43 -18.06 14.98
C ARG A 90 -16.64 -17.42 14.30
N GLY A 91 -16.90 -17.77 13.04
CA GLY A 91 -18.03 -17.24 12.27
C GLY A 91 -17.84 -15.83 11.72
N GLY A 92 -16.62 -15.29 11.76
CA GLY A 92 -16.32 -13.95 11.25
C GLY A 92 -15.52 -13.94 9.94
N ARG A 93 -15.31 -12.73 9.42
CA ARG A 93 -14.43 -12.40 8.31
C ARG A 93 -13.66 -11.11 8.62
N LEU A 94 -12.34 -11.17 8.47
CA LEU A 94 -11.44 -10.02 8.55
C LEU A 94 -11.52 -9.17 7.29
N LEU A 95 -11.44 -7.86 7.46
CA LEU A 95 -11.26 -6.92 6.37
C LEU A 95 -9.81 -6.42 6.41
N ILE A 96 -9.04 -6.76 5.38
CA ILE A 96 -7.60 -6.51 5.30
C ILE A 96 -7.36 -5.23 4.50
N GLY A 97 -6.71 -4.26 5.10
CA GLY A 97 -6.35 -2.98 4.48
C GLY A 97 -5.03 -3.06 3.70
N ASP A 98 -4.23 -1.99 3.78
CA ASP A 98 -2.95 -1.93 3.10
C ASP A 98 -1.97 -2.93 3.74
N LEU A 99 -1.33 -3.76 2.91
CA LEU A 99 -0.02 -4.35 3.17
C LEU A 99 1.02 -3.40 2.54
N GLY A 100 1.91 -3.87 1.68
CA GLY A 100 2.84 -3.06 0.90
C GLY A 100 2.50 -3.02 -0.60
N GLN A 101 3.16 -2.09 -1.30
CA GLN A 101 3.23 -2.05 -2.76
C GLN A 101 4.01 -3.28 -3.30
N PRO A 102 3.95 -3.60 -4.61
CA PRO A 102 4.55 -4.83 -5.14
C PRO A 102 6.05 -5.00 -4.89
N ARG A 103 6.78 -3.89 -4.70
CA ARG A 103 8.21 -3.88 -4.36
C ARG A 103 8.50 -3.14 -3.05
N GLY A 104 7.47 -2.86 -2.26
CA GLY A 104 7.58 -2.03 -1.06
C GLY A 104 7.79 -0.54 -1.38
N GLY A 105 8.62 0.12 -0.60
CA GLY A 105 8.97 1.54 -0.78
C GLY A 105 7.88 2.53 -0.35
N PRO A 106 8.20 3.84 -0.34
CA PRO A 106 7.28 4.89 0.07
C PRO A 106 5.96 4.85 -0.70
N MET A 107 4.86 5.04 0.01
CA MET A 107 3.53 5.18 -0.59
C MET A 107 3.31 6.63 -1.06
N PRO A 108 2.47 6.86 -2.08
CA PRO A 108 2.20 8.21 -2.59
C PRO A 108 1.29 8.99 -1.63
N ASN A 109 0.59 8.29 -0.73
CA ASN A 109 -0.27 8.84 0.32
C ASN A 109 -0.55 7.80 1.41
N GLY A 110 -1.01 8.27 2.57
CA GLY A 110 -1.39 7.43 3.71
C GLY A 110 -0.19 7.13 4.61
N HIS A 111 0.22 5.86 4.63
CA HIS A 111 1.20 5.34 5.59
C HIS A 111 2.61 5.87 5.35
N ARG A 112 3.34 6.10 6.45
CA ARG A 112 4.79 6.33 6.41
C ARG A 112 5.59 5.02 6.44
N SER A 113 5.02 3.96 7.03
CA SER A 113 5.55 2.58 7.04
C SER A 113 5.04 1.75 5.84
N HIS A 114 4.92 0.42 5.96
CA HIS A 114 4.49 -0.52 4.92
C HIS A 114 5.46 -0.66 3.74
N GLN A 115 6.70 -0.19 3.91
CA GLN A 115 7.67 -0.16 2.83
C GLN A 115 8.44 -1.46 2.69
N SER A 116 8.51 -2.27 3.74
CA SER A 116 9.38 -3.45 3.81
C SER A 116 8.64 -4.78 3.60
N GLY A 117 7.31 -4.73 3.38
CA GLY A 117 6.47 -5.92 3.20
C GLY A 117 6.18 -6.70 4.48
N LEU A 118 6.28 -6.04 5.65
CA LEU A 118 6.08 -6.65 6.96
C LEU A 118 4.92 -6.04 7.78
N ASP A 119 4.25 -5.03 7.24
CA ASP A 119 3.11 -4.35 7.88
C ASP A 119 1.80 -4.75 7.18
N VAL A 120 0.73 -4.85 7.96
CA VAL A 120 -0.64 -5.07 7.47
C VAL A 120 -1.64 -4.29 8.32
N ASP A 121 -2.52 -3.54 7.67
CA ASP A 121 -3.69 -2.98 8.34
C ASP A 121 -4.82 -3.99 8.40
N ILE A 122 -5.48 -4.09 9.55
CA ILE A 122 -6.68 -4.90 9.73
C ILE A 122 -7.75 -3.97 10.27
N TRP A 123 -8.89 -3.91 9.61
CA TRP A 123 -9.99 -3.08 10.09
C TRP A 123 -10.62 -3.72 11.33
N PHE A 124 -10.95 -2.90 12.32
CA PHE A 124 -11.64 -3.37 13.52
C PHE A 124 -13.05 -3.90 13.24
N LEU A 125 -13.71 -3.40 12.19
CA LEU A 125 -15.02 -3.90 11.77
C LEU A 125 -14.85 -5.28 11.13
N GLN A 126 -15.40 -6.29 11.80
CA GLN A 126 -15.51 -7.65 11.25
C GLN A 126 -16.87 -7.84 10.60
N GLN A 127 -16.92 -8.69 9.59
CA GLN A 127 -18.17 -9.11 8.95
C GLN A 127 -18.52 -10.55 9.36
N PRO A 128 -19.79 -10.96 9.27
CA PRO A 128 -20.15 -12.38 9.31
C PRO A 128 -19.39 -13.17 8.22
N ARG A 129 -19.04 -14.42 8.50
CA ARG A 129 -18.24 -15.27 7.59
C ARG A 129 -18.84 -15.39 6.18
N ASP A 130 -20.16 -15.49 6.12
CA ASP A 130 -20.97 -15.66 4.91
C ASP A 130 -21.20 -14.37 4.13
N ARG A 131 -20.82 -13.21 4.69
CA ARG A 131 -20.88 -11.93 3.99
C ARG A 131 -19.57 -11.63 3.27
N LEU A 132 -19.65 -11.58 1.94
CA LEU A 132 -18.62 -11.02 1.07
C LEU A 132 -19.07 -9.66 0.55
N PHE A 133 -18.19 -8.68 0.61
CA PHE A 133 -18.42 -7.40 -0.04
C PHE A 133 -18.26 -7.51 -1.54
N SER A 134 -19.14 -6.84 -2.28
CA SER A 134 -19.00 -6.61 -3.71
C SER A 134 -17.76 -5.78 -4.03
N ARG A 135 -17.39 -5.74 -5.32
CA ARG A 135 -16.27 -4.91 -5.80
C ARG A 135 -16.43 -3.43 -5.42
N THR A 136 -17.65 -2.90 -5.45
CA THR A 136 -17.90 -1.50 -5.08
C THR A 136 -17.80 -1.29 -3.56
N GLU A 137 -18.25 -2.26 -2.77
CA GLU A 137 -18.18 -2.19 -1.31
C GLU A 137 -16.73 -2.27 -0.79
N VAL A 138 -15.87 -3.11 -1.38
CA VAL A 138 -14.45 -3.18 -0.96
C VAL A 138 -13.67 -1.91 -1.25
N GLU A 139 -14.12 -1.08 -2.20
CA GLU A 139 -13.47 0.19 -2.53
C GLU A 139 -13.93 1.36 -1.66
N ARG A 140 -15.03 1.20 -0.92
CA ARG A 140 -15.54 2.21 0.02
C ARG A 140 -14.88 2.05 1.38
N ASP A 141 -14.67 3.16 2.07
CA ASP A 141 -14.36 3.13 3.50
C ASP A 141 -15.57 2.49 4.20
N GLY A 142 -15.44 1.30 4.78
CA GLY A 142 -16.57 0.47 5.24
C GLY A 142 -17.29 1.00 6.48
N VAL A 143 -17.19 2.30 6.74
CA VAL A 143 -17.99 3.05 7.69
C VAL A 143 -19.44 3.20 7.19
N ASP A 144 -19.68 3.21 5.88
CA ASP A 144 -21.04 3.38 5.36
C ASP A 144 -21.87 2.09 5.26
N GLY A 145 -21.21 0.93 5.24
CA GLY A 145 -21.87 -0.38 5.16
C GLY A 145 -22.32 -0.97 6.51
N ALA A 146 -21.87 -0.39 7.63
CA ALA A 146 -22.23 -0.79 8.99
C ALA A 146 -23.47 -0.04 9.54
N ARG A 147 -24.04 0.88 8.74
CA ARG A 147 -25.24 1.67 9.08
C ARG A 147 -26.55 1.10 8.50
N ARG A 148 -26.63 -0.23 8.34
CA ARG A 148 -27.88 -0.93 8.02
C ARG A 148 -27.97 -2.21 8.82
#